data_AF-A0A1D3TYL4-F1
#
_entry.id   AF-A0A1D3TYL4-F1
#
_cell.length_a   1.000
_cell.length_b   1.000
_cell.length_c   1.000
_cell.angle_alpha   90.00
_cell.angle_beta   90.00
_cell.angle_gamma   90.00
#
_symmetry.space_group_name_H-M   'P 1'
#
loop_
_entity.id
_entity.type
_entity.pdbx_description
1 polymer ?
#
loop_
_entity_poly.entity_id
_entity_poly.type
_entity_poly.pdbx_seq_one_letter_code
_entity_poly.pdbx_strand_id
1 'polypeptide(L)'
;MQYSKELKDSIIRRMLPPSNEAISKISKEEGISEQTLRNWRDNARANGIAAPGNNTLSDKWSTQDKFLIVVETASMSEIELAEYARQKGLYVEQIQSWKDACMNANGGVAQEAARLSKEL
;
A
#
# COMPACT_ATOMS: atom_id res chain seq x y z
N MET A 1 6.21 -25.91 10.65
CA MET A 1 7.44 -25.74 9.85
C MET A 1 7.79 -24.26 9.88
N GLN A 2 9.00 -23.89 10.28
CA GLN A 2 9.42 -22.49 10.42
C GLN A 2 10.31 -22.14 9.23
N TYR A 3 9.87 -21.17 8.43
CA TYR A 3 10.67 -20.66 7.31
C TYR A 3 11.77 -19.75 7.85
N SER A 4 12.94 -19.75 7.20
CA SER A 4 14.03 -18.84 7.57
C SER A 4 13.62 -17.38 7.30
N LYS A 5 14.24 -16.46 8.04
CA LYS A 5 13.99 -15.02 7.86
C LYS A 5 14.42 -14.57 6.47
N GLU A 6 15.53 -15.10 5.98
CA GLU A 6 16.12 -14.77 4.68
C GLU A 6 15.17 -15.16 3.53
N LEU A 7 14.57 -16.35 3.61
CA LEU A 7 13.59 -16.82 2.63
C LEU A 7 12.30 -15.99 2.69
N LYS A 8 11.81 -15.68 3.89
CA LYS A 8 10.63 -14.84 4.05
C LYS A 8 10.86 -13.44 3.47
N ASP A 9 12.00 -12.83 3.76
CA ASP A 9 12.35 -11.50 3.28
C ASP A 9 12.52 -11.48 1.75
N SER A 10 13.14 -12.51 1.16
CA SER A 10 13.29 -12.60 -0.30
C SER A 10 11.94 -12.76 -1.02
N ILE A 11 11.05 -13.59 -0.48
CA ILE A 11 9.71 -13.80 -1.05
C ILE A 11 8.82 -12.56 -0.87
N ILE A 12 8.91 -11.87 0.27
CA ILE A 12 8.21 -10.60 0.45
C ILE A 12 8.66 -9.60 -0.63
N ARG A 13 9.96 -9.46 -0.91
CA ARG A 13 10.46 -8.57 -1.97
C ARG A 13 9.89 -8.92 -3.35
N ARG A 14 9.66 -10.20 -3.65
CA ARG A 14 9.03 -10.65 -4.90
C ARG A 14 7.55 -10.27 -5.00
N MET A 15 6.82 -10.34 -3.88
CA MET A 15 5.41 -9.92 -3.82
C MET A 15 5.23 -8.40 -3.87
N LEU A 16 6.29 -7.65 -3.60
CA LEU A 16 6.27 -6.20 -3.56
C LEU A 16 6.73 -5.58 -4.88
N PRO A 17 6.31 -4.34 -5.16
CA PRO A 17 6.91 -3.54 -6.21
C PRO A 17 8.43 -3.41 -6.04
N PRO A 18 9.24 -3.46 -7.11
CA PRO A 18 8.82 -3.42 -8.52
C PRO A 18 8.41 -4.78 -9.12
N SER A 19 8.67 -5.90 -8.43
CA SER A 19 8.44 -7.23 -8.99
C SER A 19 6.94 -7.56 -9.09
N ASN A 20 6.16 -7.21 -8.05
CA ASN A 20 4.71 -7.39 -7.99
C ASN A 20 4.24 -8.81 -8.41
N GLU A 21 5.05 -9.83 -8.11
CA GLU A 21 4.76 -11.19 -8.55
C GLU A 21 3.50 -11.73 -7.87
N ALA A 22 2.65 -12.37 -8.67
CA ALA A 22 1.41 -12.95 -8.18
C ALA A 22 1.71 -14.03 -7.12
N ILE A 23 0.97 -13.98 -6.00
CA ILE A 23 1.05 -14.99 -4.94
C ILE A 23 0.89 -16.42 -5.49
N SER A 24 0.02 -16.62 -6.48
CA SER A 24 -0.19 -17.92 -7.12
C SER A 24 1.02 -18.40 -7.93
N LYS A 25 1.81 -17.49 -8.50
CA LYS A 25 3.07 -17.81 -9.20
C LYS A 25 4.13 -18.25 -8.19
N ILE A 26 4.37 -17.42 -7.16
CA ILE A 26 5.33 -17.72 -6.09
C ILE A 26 4.97 -19.03 -5.37
N SER A 27 3.68 -19.25 -5.11
CA SER A 27 3.21 -20.47 -4.45
C SER A 27 3.57 -21.73 -5.25
N LYS A 28 3.41 -21.69 -6.58
CA LYS A 28 3.76 -22.80 -7.47
C LYS A 28 5.27 -23.03 -7.55
N GLU A 29 6.07 -21.97 -7.54
CA GLU A 29 7.53 -22.05 -7.68
C GLU A 29 8.22 -22.48 -6.37
N GLU A 30 7.79 -21.93 -5.23
CA GLU A 30 8.46 -22.13 -3.93
C GLU A 30 7.82 -23.26 -3.12
N GLY A 31 6.69 -23.82 -3.58
CA GLY A 31 5.93 -24.84 -2.84
C GLY A 31 5.32 -24.33 -1.52
N ILE A 32 5.23 -23.01 -1.35
CA ILE A 32 4.65 -22.37 -0.15
C ILE A 32 3.17 -22.11 -0.39
N SER A 33 2.32 -22.40 0.60
CA SER A 33 0.88 -22.17 0.45
C SER A 33 0.56 -20.69 0.19
N GLU A 34 -0.42 -20.42 -0.67
CA GLU A 34 -0.89 -19.05 -0.90
C GLU A 34 -1.32 -18.36 0.40
N GLN A 35 -1.88 -19.10 1.36
CA GLN A 35 -2.29 -18.56 2.65
C GLN A 35 -1.09 -18.03 3.45
N THR A 36 0.01 -18.78 3.48
CA THR A 36 1.25 -18.34 4.14
C THR A 36 1.79 -17.06 3.51
N LEU A 37 1.79 -16.99 2.17
CA LEU A 37 2.26 -15.83 1.42
C LEU A 37 1.38 -14.59 1.68
N ARG A 38 0.05 -14.76 1.71
CA ARG A 38 -0.91 -13.70 2.09
C ARG A 38 -0.63 -13.20 3.50
N ASN A 39 -0.46 -14.11 4.47
CA ASN A 39 -0.14 -13.73 5.85
C ASN A 39 1.18 -12.94 5.93
N TRP A 40 2.20 -13.30 5.15
CA TRP A 40 3.47 -12.55 5.14
C TRP A 40 3.31 -11.14 4.57
N ARG A 41 2.56 -10.99 3.48
CA ARG A 41 2.24 -9.68 2.90
C ARG A 41 1.41 -8.83 3.88
N ASP A 42 0.41 -9.42 4.52
CA ASP A 42 -0.45 -8.70 5.45
C ASP A 42 0.32 -8.27 6.72
N ASN A 43 1.26 -9.10 7.19
CA ASN A 43 2.21 -8.70 8.23
C ASN A 43 3.14 -7.57 7.78
N ALA A 44 3.58 -7.55 6.51
CA ALA A 44 4.38 -6.44 5.98
C ALA A 44 3.58 -5.12 6.02
N ARG A 45 2.28 -5.16 5.65
CA ARG A 45 1.37 -4.00 5.77
C ARG A 45 1.18 -3.52 7.20
N ALA A 46 1.01 -4.46 8.14
CA ALA A 46 0.92 -4.12 9.56
C ALA A 46 2.18 -3.40 10.09
N ASN A 47 3.33 -3.66 9.46
CA ASN A 47 4.60 -2.97 9.75
C ASN A 47 4.83 -1.71 8.89
N GLY A 48 3.80 -1.20 8.20
CA GLY A 48 3.86 0.06 7.46
C GLY A 48 4.40 -0.04 6.04
N ILE A 49 4.53 -1.24 5.47
CA ILE A 49 5.00 -1.41 4.08
C ILE A 49 3.80 -1.40 3.13
N ALA A 50 3.77 -0.49 2.15
CA ALA A 50 2.75 -0.50 1.11
C ALA A 50 2.91 -1.73 0.20
N ALA A 51 2.01 -2.71 0.37
CA ALA A 51 2.06 -4.01 -0.27
C ALA A 51 0.76 -4.31 -1.03
N PRO A 52 0.49 -3.60 -2.14
CA PRO A 52 -0.75 -3.77 -2.89
C PRO A 52 -0.90 -5.21 -3.39
N GLY A 53 -2.11 -5.75 -3.27
CA GLY A 53 -2.39 -7.13 -3.69
C GLY A 53 -2.60 -7.25 -5.20
N ASN A 54 -1.95 -8.25 -5.80
CA ASN A 54 -2.15 -8.82 -7.15
C ASN A 54 -2.88 -7.92 -8.16
N ASN A 55 -2.15 -7.27 -9.07
CA ASN A 55 -2.64 -6.89 -10.40
C ASN A 55 -3.95 -6.09 -10.44
N THR A 56 -4.33 -5.45 -9.34
CA THR A 56 -5.55 -4.67 -9.25
C THR A 56 -5.25 -3.24 -9.69
N LEU A 57 -6.09 -2.71 -10.58
CA LEU A 57 -6.16 -1.28 -10.86
C LEU A 57 -6.12 -0.52 -9.52
N SER A 58 -5.31 0.53 -9.45
CA SER A 58 -5.05 1.32 -8.24
C SER A 58 -6.33 1.76 -7.51
N ASP A 59 -7.44 1.90 -8.22
CA ASP A 59 -8.77 2.20 -7.67
C ASP A 59 -9.26 1.15 -6.66
N LYS A 60 -8.90 -0.13 -6.85
CA LYS A 60 -9.28 -1.24 -5.96
C LYS A 60 -8.36 -1.41 -4.77
N TRP A 61 -7.34 -0.56 -4.62
CA TRP A 61 -6.46 -0.61 -3.46
C TRP A 61 -7.20 -0.19 -2.21
N SER A 62 -6.85 -0.82 -1.08
CA SER A 62 -7.45 -0.49 0.20
C SER A 62 -7.08 0.95 0.60
N THR A 63 -7.93 1.60 1.41
CA THR A 63 -7.62 2.93 1.97
C THR A 63 -6.31 2.92 2.75
N GLN A 64 -5.98 1.81 3.41
CA GLN A 64 -4.70 1.64 4.10
C GLN A 64 -3.51 1.63 3.13
N ASP A 65 -3.60 0.90 2.02
CA ASP A 65 -2.52 0.88 1.01
C ASP A 65 -2.32 2.28 0.42
N LYS A 66 -3.42 2.98 0.06
CA LYS A 66 -3.36 4.37 -0.45
C LYS A 66 -2.71 5.31 0.56
N PHE A 67 -3.08 5.21 1.83
CA PHE A 67 -2.48 6.00 2.90
C PHE A 67 -0.98 5.71 3.07
N LEU A 68 -0.56 4.45 3.06
CA LEU A 68 0.86 4.10 3.17
C LEU A 68 1.69 4.67 2.01
N ILE A 69 1.16 4.66 0.78
CA ILE A 69 1.82 5.33 -0.36
C ILE A 69 1.98 6.83 -0.11
N VAL A 70 0.94 7.51 0.39
CA VAL A 70 1.00 8.94 0.71
C VAL A 70 2.07 9.22 1.77
N VAL A 71 2.19 8.37 2.79
CA VAL A 71 3.22 8.48 3.83
C VAL A 71 4.62 8.24 3.26
N GLU A 72 4.82 7.16 2.50
CA GLU A 72 6.12 6.82 1.88
C GLU A 72 6.62 7.93 0.95
N THR A 73 5.71 8.63 0.26
CA THR A 73 6.03 9.65 -0.74
C THR A 73 6.02 11.08 -0.22
N ALA A 74 5.69 11.30 1.06
CA ALA A 74 5.44 12.63 1.61
C ALA A 74 6.64 13.60 1.49
N SER A 75 7.87 13.09 1.57
CA SER A 75 9.11 13.87 1.51
C SER A 75 9.83 13.79 0.16
N MET A 76 9.27 13.09 -0.83
CA MET A 76 9.90 12.91 -2.14
C MET A 76 9.80 14.20 -2.97
N SER A 77 10.88 14.49 -3.71
CA SER A 77 10.86 15.45 -4.82
C SER A 77 10.01 14.94 -5.99
N GLU A 78 9.69 15.81 -6.94
CA GLU A 78 8.92 15.43 -8.14
C GLU A 78 9.60 14.31 -8.96
N ILE A 79 10.93 14.31 -9.02
CA ILE A 79 11.72 13.31 -9.74
C ILE A 79 11.59 11.95 -9.03
N GLU A 80 11.81 11.93 -7.71
CA GLU A 80 11.69 10.72 -6.89
C GLU A 80 10.26 10.16 -6.93
N LEU A 81 9.26 11.03 -6.89
CA LEU A 81 7.85 10.64 -6.98
C LEU A 81 7.53 10.00 -8.34
N ALA A 82 8.04 10.56 -9.44
CA ALA A 82 7.84 10.00 -10.77
C ALA A 82 8.55 8.65 -10.97
N GLU A 83 9.73 8.46 -10.37
CA GLU A 83 10.41 7.16 -10.35
C GLU A 83 9.67 6.13 -9.51
N TYR A 84 9.25 6.53 -8.31
CA TYR A 84 8.47 5.69 -7.39
C TYR A 84 7.16 5.23 -8.05
N ALA A 85 6.41 6.15 -8.66
CA ALA A 85 5.16 5.85 -9.33
C ALA A 85 5.36 4.81 -10.46
N ARG A 86 6.39 4.99 -11.29
CA ARG A 86 6.75 4.03 -12.36
C ARG A 86 7.09 2.64 -11.81
N GLN A 87 7.91 2.57 -10.75
CA GLN A 87 8.27 1.29 -10.11
C GLN A 87 7.04 0.58 -9.51
N LYS A 88 6.05 1.36 -9.06
CA LYS A 88 4.85 0.87 -8.37
C LYS A 88 3.68 0.60 -9.33
N GLY A 89 3.82 0.92 -10.61
CA GLY A 89 2.74 0.83 -11.61
C GLY A 89 1.61 1.83 -11.35
N LEU A 90 1.96 2.98 -10.77
CA LEU A 90 1.05 4.08 -10.43
C LEU A 90 1.30 5.28 -11.33
N TYR A 91 0.30 6.15 -11.42
CA TYR A 91 0.44 7.49 -11.96
C TYR A 91 0.71 8.49 -10.82
N VAL A 92 1.52 9.51 -11.07
CA VAL A 92 1.84 10.55 -10.07
C VAL A 92 0.55 11.24 -9.61
N GLU A 93 -0.38 11.46 -10.55
CA GLU A 93 -1.68 12.06 -10.33
C GLU A 93 -2.55 11.26 -9.37
N GLN A 94 -2.41 9.92 -9.36
CA GLN A 94 -3.12 9.06 -8.41
C GLN A 94 -2.60 9.26 -6.99
N ILE A 95 -1.28 9.31 -6.82
CA ILE A 95 -0.65 9.54 -5.52
C ILE A 95 -1.04 10.92 -4.99
N GLN A 96 -1.03 11.93 -5.86
CA GLN A 96 -1.43 13.29 -5.50
C GLN A 96 -2.91 13.36 -5.12
N SER A 97 -3.79 12.71 -5.87
CA SER A 97 -5.22 12.60 -5.53
C SER A 97 -5.44 11.96 -4.15
N TRP A 98 -4.67 10.93 -3.80
CA TRP A 98 -4.77 10.30 -2.48
C TRP A 98 -4.23 11.21 -1.38
N LYS A 99 -3.14 11.94 -1.63
CA LYS A 99 -2.60 12.94 -0.69
C LYS A 99 -3.64 14.02 -0.41
N ASP A 100 -4.28 14.54 -1.44
CA ASP A 100 -5.34 15.54 -1.31
C ASP A 100 -6.53 14.98 -0.54
N ALA A 101 -6.96 13.75 -0.83
CA ALA A 101 -8.02 13.09 -0.07
C ALA A 101 -7.67 12.93 1.41
N CYS A 102 -6.42 12.56 1.75
CA CYS A 102 -5.95 12.46 3.12
C CYS A 102 -5.95 13.82 3.84
N MET A 103 -5.49 14.89 3.18
CA MET A 103 -5.48 16.24 3.78
C MET A 103 -6.90 16.76 4.04
N ASN A 104 -7.86 16.42 3.17
CA ASN A 104 -9.24 16.91 3.26
C ASN A 104 -10.16 16.02 4.10
N ALA A 105 -9.73 14.82 4.50
CA ALA A 105 -10.59 13.83 5.17
C ALA A 105 -11.30 14.35 6.44
N ASN A 106 -10.65 15.24 7.18
CA ASN A 106 -11.20 15.79 8.44
C ASN A 106 -11.87 17.17 8.27
N GLY A 107 -11.78 17.80 7.09
CA GLY A 107 -12.29 19.16 6.86
C GLY A 107 -13.80 19.27 7.06
N GLY A 108 -14.57 18.28 6.59
CA GLY A 108 -16.03 18.22 6.78
C GLY A 108 -16.47 17.78 8.17
N VAL A 109 -15.70 16.89 8.83
CA VAL A 109 -16.00 16.41 10.18
C VAL A 109 -15.87 17.54 11.21
N ALA A 110 -14.86 18.40 11.07
CA ALA A 110 -14.68 19.56 11.93
C ALA A 110 -15.81 20.58 11.79
N GLN A 111 -16.29 20.80 10.56
CA GLN A 111 -17.42 21.70 10.29
C GLN A 111 -18.73 21.17 10.86
N GLU A 112 -18.99 19.87 10.71
CA GLU A 112 -20.22 19.24 11.21
C GLU A 112 -20.21 19.13 12.75
N ALA A 113 -19.08 18.81 13.36
CA ALA A 113 -18.92 18.85 14.82
C ALA A 113 -19.12 20.26 15.40
N ALA A 114 -18.64 21.30 14.69
CA ALA A 114 -18.85 22.70 15.08
C ALA A 114 -20.30 23.19 14.86
N ARG A 115 -21.05 22.56 13.94
CA ARG A 115 -22.47 22.82 13.74
C ARG A 115 -23.30 22.20 14.86
N LEU A 116 -23.08 20.92 15.15
CA LEU A 116 -23.72 20.19 16.24
C LEU A 116 -23.48 20.82 17.62
N SER A 117 -22.30 21.40 17.88
CA SER A 117 -22.01 22.07 19.14
C SER A 117 -22.69 23.44 19.31
N LYS A 118 -23.18 24.05 18.22
CA LYS A 118 -23.96 25.30 18.26
C LYS A 118 -25.47 25.06 18.39
N GLU A 119 -25.92 23.84 18.14
CA GLU A 119 -27.34 23.43 18.25
C GLU A 119 -27.68 22.84 19.63
N LEU A 120 -26.72 22.77 20.55
CA LEU A 120 -26.85 22.37 21.97
C LEU A 120 -26.73 23.58 22.90
#